data_AF-A0A1M6FEX3-F1
#
_entry.id   AF-A0A1M6FEX3-F1
#
_cell.length_a   1.000
_cell.length_b   1.000
_cell.length_c   1.000
_cell.angle_alpha   90.00
_cell.angle_beta   90.00
_cell.angle_gamma   90.00
#
_symmetry.space_group_name_H-M   'P 1'
#
loop_
_entity.id
_entity.type
_entity.pdbx_description
1 polymer ?
#
loop_
_entity_poly.entity_id
_entity_poly.type
_entity_poly.pdbx_seq_one_letter_code
_entity_poly.pdbx_strand_id
1 'polypeptide(L)'
;MKDRFLFFDFKRSKLLNVLIIIQIALWLFYVAALVSLIKFDDSYRKRYNRSLPMDNGQLMVFYKMMLKDNAGEMEESNLKELKSSLDYLEKNNYKYGMLKREENKYIPSEVLGIKIKNIKPKFNRTKERYDELYPIYMSWNMVNNYMSQLKGEITKDDWKEDQRSIPVILGSSFSNKAEVGDRFQYEGKEYVIKGFFKRDILAFDYTNVVDSSFLLNDCFVIPLDKNKYIENFGYEPISIYLNKSQVEDIDKLINGVKEVSPNIVIKSFYNDLDEFLEELRSKRIFETIRILIVSLIGTASIVTTIFYKILSDKDRIGILFSVGISKKKIFKMLSIEFLTYVALGIIVGSLFYLKNCKEIYAFFINEDLLLNLYIAMGVIIVIVMTVLLIGFNKVNRLSPKEMVGGFKE
;
A
#
# COMPACT_ATOMS: atom_id res chain seq x y z
N MET A 1 -6.28 50.23 -20.78
CA MET A 1 -5.62 50.53 -19.49
C MET A 1 -5.97 49.57 -18.34
N LYS A 2 -6.66 48.43 -18.58
CA LYS A 2 -7.18 47.57 -17.48
C LYS A 2 -6.23 46.49 -16.97
N ASP A 3 -5.20 46.09 -17.73
CA ASP A 3 -4.41 44.88 -17.39
C ASP A 3 -2.96 45.14 -16.96
N ARG A 4 -2.49 46.41 -16.93
CA ARG A 4 -1.12 46.75 -16.51
C ARG A 4 -0.93 46.98 -15.02
N PHE A 5 -2.00 47.01 -14.24
CA PHE A 5 -1.98 47.13 -12.76
C PHE A 5 -2.28 45.80 -12.05
N LEU A 6 -2.19 44.70 -12.78
CA LEU A 6 -2.26 43.37 -12.20
C LEU A 6 -1.01 43.16 -11.32
N PHE A 7 -1.20 42.78 -10.05
CA PHE A 7 -0.15 42.47 -9.05
C PHE A 7 0.85 41.37 -9.45
N PHE A 8 0.73 40.82 -10.66
CA PHE A 8 1.66 39.88 -11.29
C PHE A 8 2.99 40.53 -11.68
N ASP A 9 3.55 41.40 -10.83
CA ASP A 9 4.94 41.80 -10.95
C ASP A 9 5.82 40.67 -10.41
N PHE A 10 5.79 39.54 -11.12
CA PHE A 10 6.52 38.32 -10.81
C PHE A 10 7.99 38.66 -10.52
N LYS A 11 8.53 39.69 -11.20
CA LYS A 11 9.91 40.18 -11.08
C LYS A 11 10.28 40.71 -9.70
N ARG A 12 9.36 41.36 -8.97
CA ARG A 12 9.72 42.04 -7.72
C ARG A 12 9.75 41.11 -6.50
N SER A 13 9.01 39.99 -6.55
CA SER A 13 8.91 39.03 -5.46
C SER A 13 9.16 37.57 -5.90
N LYS A 14 9.94 37.35 -6.99
CA LYS A 14 10.25 36.02 -7.54
C LYS A 14 10.62 35.02 -6.46
N LEU A 15 11.54 35.41 -5.57
CA LEU A 15 12.08 34.54 -4.55
C LEU A 15 11.02 34.12 -3.53
N LEU A 16 10.19 35.06 -3.06
CA LEU A 16 9.07 34.75 -2.14
C LEU A 16 8.01 33.86 -2.80
N ASN A 17 7.71 34.10 -4.08
CA ASN A 17 6.72 33.32 -4.81
C ASN A 17 7.19 31.87 -5.02
N VAL A 18 8.46 31.69 -5.41
CA VAL A 18 9.08 30.36 -5.54
C VAL A 18 9.15 29.68 -4.17
N LEU A 19 9.49 30.42 -3.12
CA LEU A 19 9.51 29.89 -1.75
C LEU A 19 8.14 29.37 -1.31
N ILE A 20 7.05 30.11 -1.57
CA ILE A 20 5.68 29.65 -1.29
C ILE A 20 5.38 28.35 -2.05
N ILE A 21 5.71 28.26 -3.34
CA ILE A 21 5.48 27.04 -4.14
C ILE A 21 6.21 25.84 -3.50
N ILE A 22 7.49 26.00 -3.15
CA ILE A 22 8.31 24.93 -2.56
C ILE A 22 7.77 24.54 -1.18
N GLN A 23 7.46 25.52 -0.32
CA GLN A 23 6.89 25.27 1.00
C GLN A 23 5.57 24.51 0.92
N ILE A 24 4.66 24.91 0.03
CA ILE A 24 3.38 24.23 -0.19
C ILE A 24 3.62 22.80 -0.69
N ALA A 25 4.54 22.60 -1.64
CA ALA A 25 4.84 21.27 -2.18
C ALA A 25 5.38 20.32 -1.10
N LEU A 26 6.33 20.78 -0.29
CA LEU A 26 6.90 19.99 0.81
C LEU A 26 5.86 19.73 1.92
N TRP A 27 5.10 20.76 2.30
CA TRP A 27 4.06 20.63 3.30
C TRP A 27 2.99 19.61 2.88
N LEU A 28 2.55 19.67 1.61
CA LEU A 28 1.56 18.75 1.08
C LEU A 28 2.04 17.30 1.14
N PHE A 29 3.32 17.07 0.80
CA PHE A 29 3.94 15.75 0.93
C PHE A 29 3.89 15.23 2.36
N TYR A 30 4.35 16.03 3.34
CA TYR A 30 4.40 15.61 4.75
C TYR A 30 3.01 15.40 5.34
N VAL A 31 2.05 16.27 5.06
CA VAL A 31 0.69 16.13 5.60
C VAL A 31 -0.06 14.96 4.95
N ALA A 32 0.08 14.74 3.65
CA ALA A 32 -0.49 13.55 3.02
C ALA A 32 0.14 12.25 3.55
N ALA A 33 1.45 12.25 3.82
CA ALA A 33 2.13 11.14 4.49
C ALA A 33 1.62 10.94 5.93
N LEU A 34 1.39 12.02 6.68
CA LEU A 34 0.82 11.97 8.03
C LEU A 34 -0.56 11.34 8.04
N VAL A 35 -1.46 11.76 7.13
CA VAL A 35 -2.79 11.16 6.99
C VAL A 35 -2.68 9.66 6.65
N SER A 36 -1.70 9.29 5.84
CA SER A 36 -1.44 7.88 5.49
C SER A 36 -0.98 7.05 6.68
N LEU A 37 -0.11 7.61 7.54
CA LEU A 37 0.33 6.94 8.77
C LEU A 37 -0.81 6.79 9.79
N ILE A 38 -1.66 7.81 9.93
CA ILE A 38 -2.82 7.77 10.83
C ILE A 38 -3.79 6.67 10.40
N LYS A 39 -4.01 6.50 9.09
CA LYS A 39 -4.92 5.51 8.52
C LYS A 39 -4.27 4.15 8.23
N PHE A 40 -3.02 3.95 8.66
CA PHE A 40 -2.24 2.76 8.32
C PHE A 40 -2.93 1.47 8.76
N ASP A 41 -3.35 1.37 10.02
CA ASP A 41 -3.96 0.14 10.57
C ASP A 41 -5.23 -0.23 9.83
N ASP A 42 -6.15 0.72 9.66
CA ASP A 42 -7.41 0.51 8.95
C ASP A 42 -7.16 0.10 7.49
N SER A 43 -6.25 0.78 6.80
CA SER A 43 -5.91 0.46 5.41
C SER A 43 -5.27 -0.91 5.30
N TYR A 44 -4.40 -1.28 6.24
CA TYR A 44 -3.69 -2.55 6.23
C TYR A 44 -4.64 -3.71 6.55
N ARG A 45 -5.46 -3.58 7.60
CA ARG A 45 -6.52 -4.54 7.95
C ARG A 45 -7.49 -4.78 6.81
N LYS A 46 -7.94 -3.72 6.14
CA LYS A 46 -8.83 -3.85 4.97
C LYS A 46 -8.18 -4.66 3.84
N ARG A 47 -6.91 -4.40 3.50
CA ARG A 47 -6.20 -5.17 2.49
C ARG A 47 -6.03 -6.62 2.91
N TYR A 48 -5.57 -6.82 4.14
CA TYR A 48 -5.33 -8.14 4.71
C TYR A 48 -6.61 -8.97 4.66
N ASN A 49 -7.74 -8.42 5.13
CA ASN A 49 -9.04 -9.10 5.12
C ASN A 49 -9.60 -9.41 3.72
N ARG A 50 -9.24 -8.63 2.70
CA ARG A 50 -9.63 -8.95 1.30
C ARG A 50 -8.86 -10.15 0.74
N SER A 51 -7.67 -10.40 1.26
CA SER A 51 -6.79 -11.47 0.77
C SER A 51 -6.94 -12.73 1.61
N LEU A 52 -7.06 -12.55 2.92
CA LEU A 52 -7.07 -13.60 3.92
C LEU A 52 -8.30 -13.44 4.83
N PRO A 53 -9.05 -14.52 5.07
CA PRO A 53 -10.30 -14.43 5.81
C PRO A 53 -10.01 -14.32 7.32
N MET A 54 -9.95 -13.10 7.85
CA MET A 54 -9.50 -12.85 9.23
C MET A 54 -10.41 -13.47 10.30
N ASP A 55 -11.72 -13.48 10.07
CA ASP A 55 -12.71 -13.84 11.09
C ASP A 55 -12.78 -15.35 11.35
N ASN A 56 -12.34 -16.16 10.39
CA ASN A 56 -12.50 -17.61 10.41
C ASN A 56 -11.29 -18.37 9.83
N GLY A 57 -10.19 -17.68 9.60
CA GLY A 57 -8.94 -18.25 9.11
C GLY A 57 -7.95 -18.50 10.24
N GLN A 58 -7.43 -19.72 10.27
CA GLN A 58 -6.35 -20.13 11.15
C GLN A 58 -5.11 -20.48 10.32
N LEU A 59 -3.96 -20.48 10.97
CA LEU A 59 -2.67 -20.76 10.39
C LEU A 59 -2.00 -21.87 11.17
N MET A 60 -1.68 -22.95 10.46
CA MET A 60 -0.81 -24.00 10.97
C MET A 60 0.64 -23.65 10.66
N VAL A 61 1.45 -23.46 11.70
CA VAL A 61 2.87 -23.10 11.60
C VAL A 61 3.76 -24.15 12.26
N PHE A 62 5.00 -24.23 11.78
CA PHE A 62 5.91 -25.34 12.06
C PHE A 62 7.23 -24.90 12.71
N TYR A 63 7.29 -23.71 13.32
CA TYR A 63 8.54 -23.16 13.87
C TYR A 63 9.16 -24.03 14.97
N LYS A 64 8.37 -24.78 15.75
CA LYS A 64 8.93 -25.72 16.74
C LYS A 64 9.60 -26.92 16.07
N MET A 65 9.06 -27.40 14.95
CA MET A 65 9.70 -28.47 14.15
C MET A 65 11.02 -27.98 13.56
N MET A 66 11.05 -26.74 13.02
CA MET A 66 12.29 -26.15 12.51
C MET A 66 13.38 -26.06 13.58
N LEU A 67 13.03 -25.71 14.82
CA LEU A 67 13.99 -25.64 15.92
C LEU A 67 14.54 -27.03 16.29
N LYS A 68 13.70 -28.07 16.21
CA LYS A 68 14.04 -29.47 16.51
C LYS A 68 14.94 -30.10 15.44
N ASP A 69 14.64 -29.83 14.17
CA ASP A 69 15.43 -30.31 13.02
C ASP A 69 16.85 -29.73 13.03
N ASN A 70 17.00 -28.45 13.36
CA ASN A 70 18.30 -27.81 13.58
C ASN A 70 19.12 -28.44 14.73
N ALA A 71 18.48 -29.21 15.61
CA ALA A 71 19.14 -29.97 16.69
C ALA A 71 19.55 -31.39 16.27
N GLY A 72 19.37 -31.77 15.00
CA GLY A 72 19.77 -33.08 14.45
C GLY A 72 18.73 -34.18 14.58
N GLU A 73 17.47 -33.84 14.85
CA GLU A 73 16.35 -34.80 14.92
C GLU A 73 15.68 -35.02 13.55
N MET A 74 15.29 -36.27 13.27
CA MET A 74 15.02 -36.77 11.91
C MET A 74 13.81 -36.13 11.18
N GLU A 75 14.06 -35.70 9.94
CA GLU A 75 13.10 -35.28 8.90
C GLU A 75 11.87 -36.20 8.78
N GLU A 76 12.04 -37.51 8.91
CA GLU A 76 10.96 -38.51 8.81
C GLU A 76 9.89 -38.34 9.91
N SER A 77 10.29 -37.93 11.10
CA SER A 77 9.37 -37.67 12.22
C SER A 77 8.48 -36.46 11.94
N ASN A 78 9.06 -35.39 11.40
CA ASN A 78 8.34 -34.17 11.04
C ASN A 78 7.34 -34.42 9.89
N LEU A 79 7.73 -35.21 8.88
CA LEU A 79 6.82 -35.63 7.81
C LEU A 79 5.66 -36.47 8.31
N LYS A 80 5.89 -37.36 9.28
CA LYS A 80 4.84 -38.16 9.91
C LYS A 80 3.87 -37.28 10.70
N GLU A 81 4.36 -36.32 11.48
CA GLU A 81 3.53 -35.35 12.19
C GLU A 81 2.69 -34.51 11.20
N LEU A 82 3.30 -33.96 10.15
CA LEU A 82 2.59 -33.23 9.10
C LEU A 82 1.47 -34.06 8.48
N LYS A 83 1.76 -35.30 8.07
CA LYS A 83 0.78 -36.19 7.44
C LYS A 83 -0.38 -36.48 8.40
N SER A 84 -0.07 -36.78 9.67
CA SER A 84 -1.07 -37.05 10.69
C SER A 84 -1.99 -35.86 10.94
N SER A 85 -1.43 -34.65 10.93
CA SER A 85 -2.19 -33.41 11.04
C SER A 85 -3.08 -33.14 9.83
N LEU A 86 -2.58 -33.35 8.60
CA LEU A 86 -3.39 -33.21 7.40
C LEU A 86 -4.54 -34.22 7.35
N ASP A 87 -4.29 -35.47 7.73
CA ASP A 87 -5.31 -36.52 7.79
C ASP A 87 -6.36 -36.22 8.88
N TYR A 88 -5.94 -35.63 10.01
CA TYR A 88 -6.86 -35.10 11.02
C TYR A 88 -7.77 -34.00 10.44
N LEU A 89 -7.21 -33.05 9.69
CA LEU A 89 -7.99 -31.97 9.07
C LEU A 89 -9.04 -32.52 8.10
N GLU A 90 -8.65 -33.47 7.24
CA GLU A 90 -9.54 -34.11 6.27
C GLU A 90 -10.65 -34.91 6.97
N LYS A 91 -10.32 -35.74 7.96
CA LYS A 91 -11.28 -36.57 8.72
C LYS A 91 -12.37 -35.73 9.39
N ASN A 92 -12.01 -34.52 9.83
CA ASN A 92 -12.93 -33.59 10.50
C ASN A 92 -13.52 -32.54 9.55
N ASN A 93 -13.36 -32.69 8.23
CA ASN A 93 -13.89 -31.79 7.20
C ASN A 93 -13.45 -30.32 7.37
N TYR A 94 -12.23 -30.07 7.87
CA TYR A 94 -11.64 -28.74 7.85
C TYR A 94 -11.11 -28.45 6.44
N LYS A 95 -11.47 -27.30 5.88
CA LYS A 95 -10.88 -26.84 4.62
C LYS A 95 -9.52 -26.24 4.92
N TYR A 96 -8.50 -26.59 4.13
CA TYR A 96 -7.17 -26.03 4.30
C TYR A 96 -6.47 -25.80 2.97
N GLY A 97 -5.72 -24.71 2.86
CA GLY A 97 -4.96 -24.26 1.70
C GLY A 97 -3.47 -24.40 1.95
N MET A 98 -2.74 -24.90 0.94
CA MET A 98 -1.29 -25.03 0.95
C MET A 98 -0.71 -24.14 -0.14
N LEU A 99 0.41 -23.50 0.16
CA LEU A 99 1.18 -22.69 -0.77
C LEU A 99 2.64 -23.10 -0.67
N LYS A 100 3.31 -23.20 -1.83
CA LYS A 100 4.74 -23.44 -1.88
C LYS A 100 5.39 -22.63 -3.00
N ARG A 101 6.59 -22.09 -2.75
CA ARG A 101 7.44 -21.52 -3.80
C ARG A 101 8.58 -22.48 -4.13
N GLU A 102 8.88 -22.63 -5.42
CA GLU A 102 10.12 -23.30 -5.84
C GLU A 102 11.13 -22.24 -6.30
N GLU A 103 12.14 -21.97 -5.49
CA GLU A 103 13.18 -20.97 -5.82
C GLU A 103 14.17 -21.46 -6.89
N ASN A 104 14.20 -22.77 -7.15
CA ASN A 104 15.15 -23.40 -8.08
C ASN A 104 14.56 -23.70 -9.46
N LYS A 105 13.25 -23.51 -9.64
CA LYS A 105 12.59 -23.64 -10.96
C LYS A 105 12.11 -22.28 -11.41
N TYR A 106 12.46 -21.91 -12.63
CA TYR A 106 11.95 -20.71 -13.26
C TYR A 106 11.44 -21.01 -14.66
N ILE A 107 10.46 -20.23 -15.09
CA ILE A 107 9.98 -20.19 -16.46
C ILE A 107 10.49 -18.87 -17.04
N PRO A 108 11.29 -18.89 -18.13
CA PRO A 108 11.71 -17.68 -18.81
C PRO A 108 10.49 -16.89 -19.24
N SER A 109 10.51 -15.60 -18.98
CA SER A 109 9.37 -14.74 -19.27
C SER A 109 8.99 -14.62 -20.74
N GLU A 110 9.97 -14.84 -21.61
CA GLU A 110 9.84 -14.85 -23.06
C GLU A 110 8.89 -15.95 -23.53
N VAL A 111 8.75 -17.03 -22.76
CA VAL A 111 7.82 -18.12 -23.03
C VAL A 111 6.37 -17.62 -23.04
N LEU A 112 6.06 -16.61 -22.20
CA LEU A 112 4.75 -15.96 -22.22
C LEU A 112 4.57 -15.00 -23.39
N GLY A 113 5.60 -14.78 -24.22
CA GLY A 113 5.63 -13.69 -25.21
C GLY A 113 5.76 -12.30 -24.57
N ILE A 114 6.11 -12.24 -23.29
CA ILE A 114 6.08 -11.02 -22.48
C ILE A 114 7.51 -10.57 -22.19
N LYS A 115 7.96 -9.45 -22.77
CA LYS A 115 9.20 -8.78 -22.33
C LYS A 115 9.00 -8.25 -20.90
N ILE A 116 9.62 -8.88 -19.89
CA ILE A 116 9.49 -8.53 -18.47
C ILE A 116 10.34 -7.33 -18.06
N LYS A 117 11.15 -6.74 -18.95
CA LYS A 117 11.93 -5.49 -18.70
C LYS A 117 11.14 -4.33 -18.05
N ASN A 118 9.80 -4.35 -18.07
CA ASN A 118 8.93 -3.35 -17.43
C ASN A 118 8.26 -3.79 -16.12
N ILE A 119 8.38 -5.05 -15.69
CA ILE A 119 7.84 -5.55 -14.43
C ILE A 119 9.01 -5.58 -13.44
N LYS A 120 9.08 -4.57 -12.57
CA LYS A 120 10.02 -4.57 -11.46
C LYS A 120 9.36 -5.31 -10.31
N PRO A 121 9.78 -6.54 -9.94
CA PRO A 121 9.28 -7.19 -8.74
C PRO A 121 9.64 -6.30 -7.56
N LYS A 122 8.61 -5.77 -6.89
CA LYS A 122 8.80 -4.71 -5.89
C LYS A 122 9.11 -5.21 -4.48
N PHE A 123 9.03 -6.52 -4.23
CA PHE A 123 8.93 -7.04 -2.86
C PHE A 123 9.92 -8.15 -2.48
N ASN A 124 10.82 -8.61 -3.35
CA ASN A 124 11.82 -9.61 -2.96
C ASN A 124 13.25 -9.04 -3.01
N ARG A 125 14.06 -9.44 -2.02
CA ARG A 125 15.51 -9.18 -1.95
C ARG A 125 16.28 -9.74 -3.15
N THR A 126 15.67 -10.56 -4.00
CA THR A 126 16.21 -11.00 -5.29
C THR A 126 16.03 -9.92 -6.36
N LYS A 127 16.73 -8.80 -6.19
CA LYS A 127 16.83 -7.69 -7.14
C LYS A 127 17.58 -8.04 -8.45
N GLU A 128 17.91 -9.31 -8.70
CA GLU A 128 18.89 -9.70 -9.73
C GLU A 128 18.36 -10.61 -10.85
N ARG A 129 17.11 -11.09 -10.79
CA ARG A 129 16.60 -12.04 -11.81
C ARG A 129 15.32 -11.53 -12.46
N TYR A 130 15.47 -10.48 -13.28
CA TYR A 130 14.35 -9.73 -13.87
C TYR A 130 13.61 -10.47 -15.00
N ASP A 131 14.13 -11.58 -15.53
CA ASP A 131 13.52 -12.26 -16.69
C ASP A 131 12.93 -13.64 -16.34
N GLU A 132 12.88 -13.99 -15.05
CA GLU A 132 12.53 -15.32 -14.55
C GLU A 132 11.22 -15.31 -13.75
N LEU A 133 10.28 -16.18 -14.11
CA LEU A 133 9.05 -16.41 -13.36
C LEU A 133 9.20 -17.63 -12.46
N TYR A 134 9.13 -17.43 -11.15
CA TYR A 134 9.16 -18.50 -10.18
C TYR A 134 7.75 -19.02 -9.92
N PRO A 135 7.44 -20.28 -10.26
CA PRO A 135 6.12 -20.83 -10.03
C PRO A 135 5.79 -20.87 -8.55
N ILE A 136 4.59 -20.42 -8.23
CA ILE A 136 3.98 -20.55 -6.91
C ILE A 136 2.95 -21.67 -7.01
N TYR A 137 3.15 -22.72 -6.26
CA TYR A 137 2.24 -23.85 -6.20
C TYR A 137 1.16 -23.56 -5.18
N MET A 138 -0.11 -23.69 -5.56
CA MET A 138 -1.25 -23.52 -4.65
C MET A 138 -2.21 -24.70 -4.74
N SER A 139 -2.66 -25.18 -3.58
CA SER A 139 -3.71 -26.21 -3.56
C SER A 139 -5.05 -25.61 -3.98
N TRP A 140 -5.98 -26.47 -4.43
CA TRP A 140 -7.31 -26.00 -4.84
C TRP A 140 -8.01 -25.16 -3.77
N ASN A 141 -7.97 -25.59 -2.51
CA ASN A 141 -8.62 -24.86 -1.42
C ASN A 141 -8.02 -23.45 -1.21
N MET A 142 -6.71 -23.29 -1.43
CA MET A 142 -6.04 -21.98 -1.39
C MET A 142 -6.57 -21.10 -2.54
N VAL A 143 -6.61 -21.62 -3.77
CA VAL A 143 -7.16 -20.90 -4.93
C VAL A 143 -8.64 -20.56 -4.75
N ASN A 144 -9.43 -21.49 -4.24
CA ASN A 144 -10.86 -21.30 -3.98
C ASN A 144 -11.11 -20.19 -2.94
N ASN A 145 -10.22 -20.01 -1.96
CA ASN A 145 -10.29 -18.87 -1.04
C ASN A 145 -10.12 -17.53 -1.78
N TYR A 146 -9.28 -17.50 -2.83
CA TYR A 146 -9.10 -16.31 -3.67
C TYR A 146 -10.12 -16.16 -4.80
N MET A 147 -11.12 -17.03 -4.93
CA MET A 147 -12.02 -17.04 -6.11
C MET A 147 -12.71 -15.68 -6.36
N SER A 148 -13.14 -14.99 -5.29
CA SER A 148 -13.72 -13.63 -5.38
C SER A 148 -12.75 -12.56 -5.87
N GLN A 149 -11.44 -12.85 -5.82
CA GLN A 149 -10.33 -12.00 -6.21
C GLN A 149 -9.71 -12.43 -7.54
N LEU A 150 -10.29 -13.40 -8.24
CA LEU A 150 -9.87 -13.82 -9.58
C LEU A 150 -10.74 -13.18 -10.66
N LYS A 151 -10.14 -12.98 -11.83
CA LYS A 151 -10.81 -12.76 -13.11
C LYS A 151 -10.66 -14.04 -13.92
N GLY A 152 -11.76 -14.73 -14.20
CA GLY A 152 -11.78 -16.05 -14.84
C GLY A 152 -12.61 -17.03 -14.03
N GLU A 153 -13.02 -18.11 -14.67
CA GLU A 153 -13.77 -19.20 -14.04
C GLU A 153 -12.89 -20.44 -13.97
N ILE A 154 -12.67 -20.95 -12.76
CA ILE A 154 -11.81 -22.10 -12.50
C ILE A 154 -12.56 -23.03 -11.58
N THR A 155 -12.67 -24.30 -11.96
CA THR A 155 -13.26 -25.34 -11.13
C THR A 155 -12.19 -26.21 -10.46
N LYS A 156 -12.60 -27.03 -9.49
CA LYS A 156 -11.69 -28.00 -8.84
C LYS A 156 -11.11 -29.00 -9.85
N ASP A 157 -11.87 -29.34 -10.88
CA ASP A 157 -11.44 -30.29 -11.90
C ASP A 157 -10.51 -29.66 -12.92
N ASP A 158 -10.61 -28.35 -13.16
CA ASP A 158 -9.64 -27.59 -13.94
C ASP A 158 -8.28 -27.49 -13.23
N TRP A 159 -8.24 -27.54 -11.90
CA TRP A 159 -7.06 -27.24 -11.09
C TRP A 159 -6.23 -28.47 -10.72
N LYS A 160 -5.79 -29.20 -11.74
CA LYS A 160 -4.92 -30.38 -11.61
C LYS A 160 -3.81 -30.32 -12.66
N GLU A 161 -2.61 -30.76 -12.28
CA GLU A 161 -1.51 -30.96 -13.24
C GLU A 161 -1.79 -32.26 -14.00
N ASP A 162 -2.06 -32.16 -15.30
CA ASP A 162 -2.08 -33.31 -16.21
C ASP A 162 -0.70 -33.47 -16.85
N GLN A 163 -0.37 -34.67 -17.35
CA GLN A 163 0.91 -34.97 -17.98
C GLN A 163 1.26 -34.02 -19.13
N ARG A 164 0.24 -33.46 -19.80
CA ARG A 164 0.41 -32.57 -20.95
C ARG A 164 -0.01 -31.12 -20.70
N SER A 165 -0.87 -30.86 -19.72
CA SER A 165 -1.48 -29.54 -19.53
C SER A 165 -1.45 -29.10 -18.07
N ILE A 166 -0.95 -27.89 -17.82
CA ILE A 166 -0.90 -27.24 -16.52
C ILE A 166 -1.81 -26.00 -16.54
N PRO A 167 -2.88 -25.95 -15.72
CA PRO A 167 -3.66 -24.72 -15.56
C PRO A 167 -2.82 -23.66 -14.81
N VAL A 168 -2.95 -22.41 -15.21
CA VAL A 168 -2.17 -21.30 -14.64
C VAL A 168 -3.08 -20.16 -14.22
N ILE A 169 -2.81 -19.58 -13.06
CA ILE A 169 -3.34 -18.26 -12.69
C ILE A 169 -2.17 -17.29 -12.70
N LEU A 170 -2.32 -16.20 -13.45
CA LEU A 170 -1.31 -15.16 -13.53
C LEU A 170 -1.63 -13.99 -12.61
N GLY A 171 -0.59 -13.26 -12.23
CA GLY A 171 -0.74 -12.00 -11.54
C GLY A 171 -1.37 -10.90 -12.39
N SER A 172 -1.90 -9.87 -11.73
CA SER A 172 -2.60 -8.75 -12.38
C SER A 172 -1.75 -8.01 -13.43
N SER A 173 -0.42 -8.00 -13.30
CA SER A 173 0.50 -7.37 -14.25
C SER A 173 0.51 -8.02 -15.64
N PHE A 174 0.05 -9.27 -15.74
CA PHE A 174 -0.04 -10.00 -17.01
C PHE A 174 -1.40 -9.80 -17.71
N SER A 175 -2.41 -9.28 -17.02
CA SER A 175 -3.79 -9.19 -17.54
C SER A 175 -4.00 -8.25 -18.74
N ASN A 176 -3.02 -7.40 -19.06
CA ASN A 176 -3.05 -6.54 -20.26
C ASN A 176 -2.30 -7.16 -21.46
N LYS A 177 -1.68 -8.33 -21.27
CA LYS A 177 -0.78 -8.95 -22.25
C LYS A 177 -1.18 -10.38 -22.61
N ALA A 178 -2.06 -10.99 -21.83
CA ALA A 178 -2.58 -12.32 -22.03
C ALA A 178 -4.06 -12.35 -21.66
N GLU A 179 -4.79 -13.30 -22.22
CA GLU A 179 -6.21 -13.52 -21.99
C GLU A 179 -6.47 -14.89 -21.36
N VAL A 180 -7.65 -15.07 -20.78
CA VAL A 180 -8.07 -16.38 -20.27
C VAL A 180 -8.28 -17.33 -21.45
N GLY A 181 -7.66 -18.50 -21.41
CA GLY A 181 -7.68 -19.51 -22.48
C GLY A 181 -6.40 -19.55 -23.32
N ASP A 182 -5.55 -18.53 -23.23
CA ASP A 182 -4.24 -18.53 -23.89
C ASP A 182 -3.38 -19.71 -23.42
N ARG A 183 -2.55 -20.20 -24.34
CA ARG A 183 -1.69 -21.37 -24.14
C ARG A 183 -0.26 -21.08 -24.53
N PHE A 184 0.69 -21.61 -23.76
CA PHE A 184 2.12 -21.56 -24.08
C PHE A 184 2.79 -22.88 -23.74
N GLN A 185 3.89 -23.20 -24.43
CA GLN A 185 4.63 -24.45 -24.21
C GLN A 185 5.98 -24.18 -23.57
N TYR A 186 6.32 -24.96 -22.56
CA TYR A 186 7.63 -24.93 -21.90
C TYR A 186 8.00 -26.33 -21.40
N GLU A 187 9.23 -26.78 -21.68
CA GLU A 187 9.74 -28.10 -21.29
C GLU A 187 8.79 -29.27 -21.67
N GLY A 188 8.14 -29.17 -22.83
CA GLY A 188 7.22 -30.21 -23.34
C GLY A 188 5.84 -30.23 -22.66
N LYS A 189 5.55 -29.29 -21.75
CA LYS A 189 4.24 -29.11 -21.14
C LYS A 189 3.51 -27.90 -21.72
N GLU A 190 2.21 -28.04 -21.92
CA GLU A 190 1.32 -26.93 -22.27
C GLU A 190 0.82 -26.27 -20.98
N TYR A 191 0.85 -24.95 -20.91
CA TYR A 191 0.33 -24.17 -19.81
C TYR A 191 -0.85 -23.35 -20.30
N VAL A 192 -1.99 -23.46 -19.61
CA VAL A 192 -3.26 -22.85 -20.02
C VAL A 192 -3.68 -21.80 -19.01
N ILE A 193 -3.82 -20.55 -19.43
CA ILE A 193 -4.22 -19.46 -18.54
C ILE A 193 -5.70 -19.61 -18.18
N LYS A 194 -5.98 -19.84 -16.90
CA LYS A 194 -7.33 -20.04 -16.36
C LYS A 194 -7.87 -18.80 -15.64
N GLY A 195 -7.00 -17.87 -15.25
CA GLY A 195 -7.44 -16.62 -14.66
C GLY A 195 -6.31 -15.67 -14.27
N PHE A 196 -6.71 -14.52 -13.75
CA PHE A 196 -5.81 -13.49 -13.25
C PHE A 196 -6.20 -13.05 -11.84
N PHE A 197 -5.23 -12.89 -10.95
CA PHE A 197 -5.48 -12.20 -9.67
C PHE A 197 -5.84 -10.72 -9.93
N LYS A 198 -6.74 -10.19 -9.09
CA LYS A 198 -6.92 -8.74 -8.96
C LYS A 198 -5.63 -8.10 -8.43
N ARG A 199 -5.55 -6.77 -8.54
CA ARG A 199 -4.38 -6.02 -8.08
C ARG A 199 -4.30 -6.07 -6.55
N ASP A 200 -3.07 -6.10 -6.06
CA ASP A 200 -2.68 -5.91 -4.67
C ASP A 200 -3.26 -6.95 -3.69
N ILE A 201 -3.42 -8.20 -4.18
CA ILE A 201 -3.78 -9.37 -3.37
C ILE A 201 -2.52 -9.89 -2.67
N LEU A 202 -2.65 -10.16 -1.37
CA LEU A 202 -1.58 -10.73 -0.55
C LEU A 202 -1.65 -12.25 -0.52
N ALA A 203 -0.48 -12.88 -0.51
CA ALA A 203 -0.26 -14.27 -0.11
C ALA A 203 0.98 -14.32 0.79
N PHE A 204 1.33 -15.50 1.34
CA PHE A 204 2.43 -15.67 2.28
C PHE A 204 3.02 -17.08 2.16
N ASP A 205 4.28 -17.25 2.53
CA ASP A 205 5.05 -18.50 2.33
C ASP A 205 5.90 -18.96 3.52
N TYR A 206 6.00 -18.20 4.62
CA TYR A 206 6.79 -18.59 5.81
C TYR A 206 6.01 -18.46 7.13
N THR A 207 6.73 -18.58 8.26
CA THR A 207 6.21 -18.77 9.62
C THR A 207 5.29 -17.67 10.16
N ASN A 208 5.26 -16.48 9.53
CA ASN A 208 4.40 -15.36 9.91
C ASN A 208 3.71 -14.82 8.65
N VAL A 209 2.40 -14.66 8.69
CA VAL A 209 1.59 -14.25 7.53
C VAL A 209 1.96 -12.86 7.07
N VAL A 210 2.33 -12.01 8.01
CA VAL A 210 2.55 -10.60 7.77
C VAL A 210 3.96 -10.35 7.26
N ASP A 211 4.97 -10.85 7.96
CA ASP A 211 6.38 -10.65 7.58
C ASP A 211 6.75 -11.38 6.28
N SER A 212 6.09 -12.51 6.00
CA SER A 212 6.26 -13.25 4.75
C SER A 212 5.22 -12.91 3.69
N SER A 213 4.39 -11.88 3.93
CA SER A 213 3.40 -11.49 2.94
C SER A 213 4.05 -10.92 1.68
N PHE A 214 3.49 -11.30 0.54
CA PHE A 214 3.91 -10.80 -0.77
C PHE A 214 2.69 -10.59 -1.67
N LEU A 215 2.86 -9.77 -2.70
CA LEU A 215 1.80 -9.48 -3.65
C LEU A 215 1.78 -10.49 -4.79
N LEU A 216 0.57 -10.91 -5.17
CA LEU A 216 0.31 -11.75 -6.34
C LEU A 216 0.22 -10.95 -7.65
N ASN A 217 0.78 -9.74 -7.71
CA ASN A 217 0.71 -8.90 -8.91
C ASN A 217 1.53 -9.47 -10.08
N ASP A 218 2.68 -10.07 -9.78
CA ASP A 218 3.65 -10.56 -10.75
C ASP A 218 3.85 -12.08 -10.63
N CYS A 219 2.85 -12.80 -10.10
CA CYS A 219 2.97 -14.22 -9.83
C CYS A 219 2.63 -15.09 -11.06
N PHE A 220 3.14 -16.32 -10.99
CA PHE A 220 2.80 -17.42 -11.88
C PHE A 220 2.35 -18.58 -10.99
N VAL A 221 1.04 -18.83 -10.89
CA VAL A 221 0.48 -19.81 -9.95
C VAL A 221 0.04 -21.07 -10.67
N ILE A 222 0.41 -22.24 -10.15
CA ILE A 222 0.10 -23.56 -10.70
C ILE A 222 -0.38 -24.54 -9.60
N PRO A 223 -0.99 -25.68 -9.95
CA PRO A 223 -1.56 -26.61 -8.97
C PRO A 223 -0.52 -27.24 -8.05
N LEU A 224 -0.88 -27.34 -6.77
CA LEU A 224 -0.16 -28.09 -5.75
C LEU A 224 -1.00 -29.29 -5.29
N ASP A 225 -0.46 -30.50 -5.49
CA ASP A 225 -1.01 -31.71 -4.89
C ASP A 225 -0.53 -31.91 -3.45
N LYS A 226 -1.34 -32.60 -2.63
CA LYS A 226 -1.02 -32.91 -1.23
C LYS A 226 0.27 -33.73 -1.11
N ASN A 227 0.44 -34.76 -1.93
CA ASN A 227 1.62 -35.63 -1.84
C ASN A 227 2.88 -34.85 -2.24
N LYS A 228 2.80 -34.07 -3.32
CA LYS A 228 3.91 -33.20 -3.75
C LYS A 228 4.29 -32.18 -2.67
N TYR A 229 3.31 -31.64 -1.94
CA TYR A 229 3.59 -30.75 -0.80
C TYR A 229 4.30 -31.49 0.33
N ILE A 230 3.83 -32.68 0.73
CA ILE A 230 4.45 -33.49 1.80
C ILE A 230 5.87 -33.92 1.42
N GLU A 231 6.07 -34.44 0.20
CA GLU A 231 7.37 -34.90 -0.29
C GLU A 231 8.44 -33.81 -0.33
N ASN A 232 8.01 -32.56 -0.47
CA ASN A 232 8.90 -31.42 -0.51
C ASN A 232 8.63 -30.47 0.66
N PHE A 233 8.17 -30.95 1.80
CA PHE A 233 7.79 -30.07 2.90
C PHE A 233 8.98 -29.22 3.37
N GLY A 234 8.84 -27.89 3.29
CA GLY A 234 9.86 -26.91 3.66
C GLY A 234 9.44 -26.03 4.84
N TYR A 235 8.53 -26.52 5.68
CA TYR A 235 7.94 -25.78 6.80
C TYR A 235 7.07 -24.57 6.38
N GLU A 236 6.65 -24.50 5.11
CA GLU A 236 5.70 -23.49 4.65
C GLU A 236 4.38 -23.66 5.42
N PRO A 237 3.73 -22.57 5.86
CA PRO A 237 2.52 -22.65 6.66
C PRO A 237 1.30 -23.18 5.87
N ILE A 238 0.32 -23.73 6.59
CA ILE A 238 -0.96 -24.18 6.02
C ILE A 238 -2.09 -23.29 6.53
N SER A 239 -2.86 -22.73 5.58
CA SER A 239 -4.07 -21.96 5.91
C SER A 239 -5.21 -22.91 6.22
N ILE A 240 -5.98 -22.67 7.26
CA ILE A 240 -7.19 -23.43 7.61
C ILE A 240 -8.37 -22.47 7.58
N TYR A 241 -9.43 -22.86 6.87
CA TYR A 241 -10.63 -22.06 6.68
C TYR A 241 -11.80 -22.72 7.41
N LEU A 242 -12.24 -22.10 8.50
CA LEU A 242 -13.36 -22.59 9.30
C LEU A 242 -14.68 -22.12 8.68
N ASN A 243 -15.67 -23.00 8.59
CA ASN A 243 -17.04 -22.57 8.31
C ASN A 243 -17.64 -21.92 9.57
N LYS A 244 -18.74 -21.15 9.44
CA LYS A 244 -19.37 -20.47 10.59
C LYS A 244 -19.66 -21.39 11.79
N SER A 245 -20.09 -22.62 11.54
CA SER A 245 -20.35 -23.62 12.59
C SER A 245 -19.09 -24.17 13.27
N GLN A 246 -17.91 -23.98 12.67
CA GLN A 246 -16.62 -24.44 13.20
C GLN A 246 -15.85 -23.33 13.93
N VAL A 247 -16.32 -22.08 13.86
CA VAL A 247 -15.69 -20.94 14.57
C VAL A 247 -15.81 -21.12 16.09
N GLU A 248 -16.89 -21.75 16.56
CA GLU A 248 -17.09 -22.09 17.97
C GLU A 248 -16.21 -23.27 18.43
N ASP A 249 -15.61 -24.00 17.50
CA ASP A 249 -14.81 -25.22 17.73
C ASP A 249 -13.29 -25.00 17.57
N ILE A 250 -12.80 -23.76 17.62
CA ILE A 250 -11.35 -23.46 17.46
C ILE A 250 -10.50 -24.25 18.48
N ASP A 251 -10.93 -24.35 19.73
CA ASP A 251 -10.21 -25.11 20.76
C ASP A 251 -10.13 -26.61 20.42
N LYS A 252 -11.16 -27.16 19.78
CA LYS A 252 -11.19 -28.55 19.33
C LYS A 252 -10.18 -28.78 18.21
N LEU A 253 -10.07 -27.85 17.25
CA LEU A 253 -9.04 -27.88 16.22
C LEU A 253 -7.64 -27.83 16.85
N ILE A 254 -7.39 -26.87 17.74
CA ILE A 254 -6.09 -26.67 18.38
C ILE A 254 -5.68 -27.92 19.16
N ASN A 255 -6.57 -28.44 20.01
CA ASN A 255 -6.29 -29.61 20.84
C ASN A 255 -6.12 -30.87 19.98
N GLY A 256 -6.97 -31.08 18.97
CA GLY A 256 -6.87 -32.26 18.12
C GLY A 256 -5.60 -32.30 17.26
N VAL A 257 -5.17 -31.16 16.71
CA VAL A 257 -3.86 -31.06 16.02
C VAL A 257 -2.72 -31.30 17.00
N LYS A 258 -2.78 -30.72 18.20
CA LYS A 258 -1.76 -30.88 19.23
C LYS A 258 -1.63 -32.32 19.73
N GLU A 259 -2.73 -33.07 19.80
CA GLU A 259 -2.73 -34.49 20.15
C GLU A 259 -2.01 -35.36 19.12
N VAL A 260 -2.20 -35.08 17.82
CA VAL A 260 -1.53 -35.85 16.75
C VAL A 260 -0.13 -35.32 16.43
N SER A 261 0.16 -34.06 16.74
CA SER A 261 1.41 -33.39 16.37
C SER A 261 1.73 -32.25 17.36
N PRO A 262 2.44 -32.55 18.46
CA PRO A 262 2.68 -31.57 19.54
C PRO A 262 3.60 -30.40 19.12
N ASN A 263 4.35 -30.55 18.02
CA ASN A 263 5.26 -29.54 17.51
C ASN A 263 4.59 -28.58 16.51
N ILE A 264 3.35 -28.84 16.12
CA ILE A 264 2.56 -27.94 15.27
C ILE A 264 1.83 -26.93 16.13
N VAL A 265 1.81 -25.68 15.68
CA VAL A 265 1.09 -24.61 16.38
C VAL A 265 0.04 -24.02 15.45
N ILE A 266 -1.17 -23.83 15.98
CA ILE A 266 -2.25 -23.15 15.28
C ILE A 266 -2.32 -21.72 15.81
N LYS A 267 -2.24 -20.74 14.91
CA LYS A 267 -2.40 -19.30 15.18
C LYS A 267 -3.63 -18.77 14.46
N SER A 268 -4.25 -17.73 15.00
CA SER A 268 -5.31 -16.99 14.29
C SER A 268 -4.69 -15.95 13.36
N PHE A 269 -5.24 -15.79 12.15
CA PHE A 269 -4.87 -14.69 11.26
C PHE A 269 -5.09 -13.32 11.90
N TYR A 270 -6.19 -13.18 12.66
CA TYR A 270 -6.48 -11.95 13.37
C TYR A 270 -5.40 -11.62 14.41
N ASN A 271 -5.02 -12.61 15.24
CA ASN A 271 -4.02 -12.40 16.29
C ASN A 271 -2.63 -12.13 15.72
N ASP A 272 -2.24 -12.84 14.65
CA ASP A 272 -0.95 -12.65 13.98
C ASP A 272 -0.85 -11.24 13.37
N LEU A 273 -1.96 -10.73 12.82
CA LEU A 273 -2.04 -9.35 12.34
C LEU A 273 -1.96 -8.33 13.49
N ASP A 274 -2.70 -8.56 14.58
CA ASP A 274 -2.70 -7.66 15.74
C ASP A 274 -1.32 -7.57 16.39
N GLU A 275 -0.63 -8.70 16.55
CA GLU A 275 0.74 -8.79 17.05
C GLU A 275 1.69 -7.96 16.18
N PHE A 276 1.64 -8.15 14.86
CA PHE A 276 2.45 -7.37 13.92
C PHE A 276 2.17 -5.86 13.98
N LEU A 277 0.89 -5.45 14.04
CA LEU A 277 0.53 -4.04 14.10
C LEU A 277 0.98 -3.39 15.42
N GLU A 278 0.94 -4.14 16.53
CA GLU A 278 1.49 -3.69 17.81
C GLU A 278 3.03 -3.59 17.78
N GLU A 279 3.73 -4.52 17.13
CA GLU A 279 5.19 -4.42 16.94
C GLU A 279 5.59 -3.16 16.17
N LEU A 280 4.81 -2.79 15.15
CA LEU A 280 5.03 -1.57 14.36
C LEU A 280 4.57 -0.30 15.07
N ARG A 281 3.73 -0.40 16.10
CA ARG A 281 3.07 0.75 16.73
C ARG A 281 4.07 1.78 17.24
N SER A 282 5.15 1.33 17.90
CA SER A 282 6.18 2.23 18.44
C SER A 282 6.87 3.04 17.34
N LYS A 283 7.33 2.37 16.27
CA LYS A 283 7.94 2.99 15.09
C LYS A 283 6.97 3.95 14.41
N ARG A 284 5.71 3.53 14.22
CA ARG A 284 4.67 4.36 13.61
C ARG A 284 4.37 5.62 14.43
N ILE A 285 4.24 5.51 15.75
CA ILE A 285 3.99 6.66 16.63
C ILE A 285 5.15 7.65 16.54
N PHE A 286 6.40 7.15 16.62
CA PHE A 286 7.59 8.00 16.47
C PHE A 286 7.59 8.75 15.13
N GLU A 287 7.35 8.04 14.04
CA GLU A 287 7.25 8.61 12.68
C GLU A 287 6.11 9.62 12.55
N THR A 288 4.95 9.33 13.14
CA THR A 288 3.79 10.22 13.18
C THR A 288 4.13 11.52 13.90
N ILE A 289 4.75 11.44 15.09
CA ILE A 289 5.16 12.63 15.86
C ILE A 289 6.20 13.44 15.08
N ARG A 290 7.21 12.78 14.48
CA ARG A 290 8.23 13.45 13.68
C ARG A 290 7.61 14.24 12.52
N ILE A 291 6.75 13.60 11.74
CA ILE A 291 6.10 14.23 10.59
C ILE A 291 5.13 15.33 11.05
N LEU A 292 4.44 15.15 12.18
CA LEU A 292 3.57 16.17 12.77
C LEU A 292 4.36 17.45 13.10
N ILE A 293 5.51 17.32 13.79
CA ILE A 293 6.37 18.47 14.13
C ILE A 293 6.84 19.19 12.86
N VAL A 294 7.32 18.45 11.86
CA VAL A 294 7.74 19.01 10.56
C VAL A 294 6.58 19.73 9.87
N SER A 295 5.39 19.14 9.90
CA SER A 295 4.18 19.74 9.30
C SER A 295 3.78 21.03 10.01
N LEU A 296 3.89 21.10 11.34
CA LEU A 296 3.62 22.32 12.12
C LEU A 296 4.62 23.44 11.81
N ILE A 297 5.92 23.10 11.71
CA ILE A 297 6.96 24.06 11.30
C ILE A 297 6.68 24.56 9.87
N GLY A 298 6.32 23.66 8.96
CA GLY A 298 5.92 24.01 7.59
C GLY A 298 4.71 24.94 7.57
N THR A 299 3.68 24.66 8.37
CA THR A 299 2.49 25.53 8.51
C THR A 299 2.90 26.92 8.99
N ALA A 300 3.69 27.03 10.05
CA ALA A 300 4.16 28.30 10.59
C ALA A 300 4.99 29.09 9.56
N SER A 301 5.84 28.38 8.80
CA SER A 301 6.63 28.95 7.71
C SER A 301 5.75 29.55 6.62
N ILE A 302 4.76 28.79 6.12
CA ILE A 302 3.80 29.25 5.10
C ILE A 302 3.02 30.47 5.59
N VAL A 303 2.47 30.39 6.81
CA VAL A 303 1.72 31.48 7.44
C VAL A 303 2.58 32.75 7.48
N THR A 304 3.81 32.63 7.97
CA THR A 304 4.75 33.76 8.10
C THR A 304 5.11 34.35 6.76
N THR A 305 5.43 33.53 5.75
CA THR A 305 5.81 33.99 4.41
C THR A 305 4.66 34.70 3.71
N ILE A 306 3.45 34.14 3.74
CA ILE A 306 2.26 34.77 3.15
C ILE A 306 1.96 36.10 3.86
N PHE A 307 1.96 36.09 5.20
CA PHE A 307 1.66 37.28 5.99
C PHE A 307 2.69 38.39 5.78
N TYR A 308 3.98 38.04 5.77
CA TYR A 308 5.07 38.96 5.46
C TYR A 308 4.87 39.59 4.08
N LYS A 309 4.53 38.78 3.07
CA LYS A 309 4.28 39.28 1.71
C LYS A 309 3.10 40.26 1.67
N ILE A 310 1.98 39.95 2.33
CA ILE A 310 0.83 40.87 2.44
C ILE A 310 1.24 42.20 3.08
N LEU A 311 2.03 42.16 4.16
CA LEU A 311 2.52 43.37 4.83
C LEU A 311 3.51 44.17 3.98
N SER A 312 4.32 43.49 3.19
CA SER A 312 5.29 44.11 2.28
C SER A 312 4.60 44.84 1.12
N ASP A 313 3.41 44.37 0.73
CA ASP A 313 2.57 45.00 -0.30
C ASP A 313 1.55 46.01 0.28
N LYS A 314 1.64 46.38 1.58
CA LYS A 314 0.69 47.32 2.22
C LYS A 314 0.62 48.67 1.48
N ASP A 315 1.75 49.20 1.01
CA ASP A 315 1.82 50.50 0.34
C ASP A 315 1.02 50.47 -0.97
N ARG A 316 1.10 49.36 -1.71
CA ARG A 316 0.34 49.14 -2.95
C ARG A 316 -1.16 49.03 -2.67
N ILE A 317 -1.52 48.31 -1.61
CA ILE A 317 -2.91 48.23 -1.15
C ILE A 317 -3.44 49.63 -0.80
N GLY A 318 -2.61 50.45 -0.12
CA GLY A 318 -2.91 51.85 0.19
C GLY A 318 -3.14 52.71 -1.05
N ILE A 319 -2.27 52.60 -2.07
CA ILE A 319 -2.43 53.31 -3.35
C ILE A 319 -3.75 52.94 -4.03
N LEU A 320 -4.10 51.65 -4.06
CA LEU A 320 -5.36 51.19 -4.67
C LEU A 320 -6.59 51.69 -3.91
N PHE A 321 -6.53 51.80 -2.59
CA PHE A 321 -7.57 52.45 -1.80
C PHE A 321 -7.70 53.93 -2.13
N SER A 322 -6.58 54.65 -2.28
CA SER A 322 -6.58 56.07 -2.64
C SER A 322 -7.19 56.35 -4.02
N VAL A 323 -7.07 55.41 -4.96
CA VAL A 323 -7.70 55.47 -6.29
C VAL A 323 -9.17 55.02 -6.27
N GLY A 324 -9.71 54.65 -5.10
CA GLY A 324 -11.13 54.30 -4.92
C GLY A 324 -11.47 52.84 -5.25
N ILE A 325 -10.50 51.93 -5.31
CA ILE A 325 -10.80 50.50 -5.53
C ILE A 325 -11.44 49.90 -4.26
N SER A 326 -12.58 49.23 -4.43
CA SER A 326 -13.29 48.58 -3.33
C SER A 326 -12.47 47.48 -2.65
N LYS A 327 -12.60 47.35 -1.32
CA LYS A 327 -11.98 46.29 -0.48
C LYS A 327 -12.12 44.89 -1.07
N LYS A 328 -13.33 44.54 -1.54
CA LYS A 328 -13.63 43.22 -2.13
C LYS A 328 -12.81 42.93 -3.38
N LYS A 329 -12.58 43.94 -4.24
CA LYS A 329 -11.79 43.79 -5.47
C LYS A 329 -10.30 43.60 -5.15
N ILE A 330 -9.77 44.35 -4.18
CA ILE A 330 -8.37 44.21 -3.73
C ILE A 330 -8.16 42.82 -3.12
N PHE A 331 -9.05 42.38 -2.23
CA PHE A 331 -8.98 41.02 -1.66
C PHE A 331 -9.03 39.96 -2.75
N LYS A 332 -9.96 40.06 -3.71
CA LYS A 332 -10.06 39.12 -4.83
C LYS A 332 -8.77 39.07 -5.65
N MET A 333 -8.15 40.21 -5.95
CA MET A 333 -6.86 40.26 -6.67
C MET A 333 -5.75 39.54 -5.89
N LEU A 334 -5.63 39.83 -4.60
CA LEU A 334 -4.65 39.21 -3.72
C LEU A 334 -4.90 37.69 -3.59
N SER A 335 -6.15 37.26 -3.40
CA SER A 335 -6.51 35.85 -3.35
C SER A 335 -6.15 35.12 -4.64
N ILE A 336 -6.45 35.69 -5.82
CA ILE A 336 -6.11 35.07 -7.11
C ILE A 336 -4.60 34.87 -7.23
N GLU A 337 -3.81 35.86 -6.83
CA GLU A 337 -2.35 35.77 -6.88
C GLU A 337 -1.82 34.63 -6.00
N PHE A 338 -2.19 34.61 -4.71
CA PHE A 338 -1.72 33.56 -3.80
C PHE A 338 -2.25 32.18 -4.16
N LEU A 339 -3.52 32.06 -4.57
CA LEU A 339 -4.10 30.79 -5.01
C LEU A 339 -3.41 30.24 -6.26
N THR A 340 -2.88 31.10 -7.14
CA THR A 340 -2.09 30.65 -8.29
C THR A 340 -0.80 29.95 -7.83
N TYR A 341 -0.07 30.54 -6.88
CA TYR A 341 1.15 29.93 -6.33
C TYR A 341 0.87 28.66 -5.53
N VAL A 342 -0.22 28.65 -4.76
CA VAL A 342 -0.67 27.47 -4.03
C VAL A 342 -1.08 26.35 -4.98
N ALA A 343 -1.79 26.66 -6.07
CA ALA A 343 -2.16 25.66 -7.08
C ALA A 343 -0.92 25.03 -7.72
N LEU A 344 0.10 25.83 -8.06
CA LEU A 344 1.38 25.32 -8.57
C LEU A 344 2.10 24.45 -7.54
N GLY A 345 2.17 24.89 -6.28
CA GLY A 345 2.74 24.11 -5.18
C GLY A 345 2.00 22.79 -4.96
N ILE A 346 0.67 22.79 -5.06
CA ILE A 346 -0.15 21.59 -4.96
C ILE A 346 0.16 20.62 -6.10
N ILE A 347 0.26 21.10 -7.35
CA ILE A 347 0.60 20.25 -8.49
C ILE A 347 1.97 19.58 -8.28
N VAL A 348 2.99 20.36 -7.93
CA VAL A 348 4.35 19.85 -7.70
C VAL A 348 4.38 18.87 -6.51
N GLY A 349 3.78 19.23 -5.39
CA GLY A 349 3.70 18.38 -4.20
C GLY A 349 2.94 17.08 -4.45
N SER A 350 1.87 17.13 -5.24
CA SER A 350 1.08 15.95 -5.62
C SER A 350 1.91 14.98 -6.44
N LEU A 351 2.62 15.48 -7.47
CA LEU A 351 3.50 14.64 -8.30
C LEU A 351 4.61 14.00 -7.44
N PHE A 352 5.18 14.77 -6.51
CA PHE A 352 6.20 14.26 -5.60
C PHE A 352 5.64 13.20 -4.64
N TYR A 353 4.47 13.42 -4.05
CA TYR A 353 3.80 12.46 -3.17
C TYR A 353 3.41 11.17 -3.90
N LEU A 354 2.76 11.27 -5.06
CA LEU A 354 2.34 10.09 -5.84
C LEU A 354 3.53 9.22 -6.29
N LYS A 355 4.68 9.85 -6.55
CA LYS A 355 5.90 9.14 -6.95
C LYS A 355 6.56 8.43 -5.77
N ASN A 356 6.62 9.06 -4.59
CA ASN A 356 7.44 8.58 -3.47
C ASN A 356 6.66 7.83 -2.39
N CYS A 357 5.35 8.07 -2.23
CA CYS A 357 4.54 7.48 -1.13
C CYS A 357 3.71 6.27 -1.56
N LYS A 358 3.98 5.69 -2.73
CA LYS A 358 3.32 4.45 -3.15
C LYS A 358 3.67 3.28 -2.22
N GLU A 359 4.88 3.28 -1.66
CA GLU A 359 5.42 2.28 -0.73
C GLU A 359 5.99 3.01 0.49
N ILE A 360 5.23 3.09 1.59
CA ILE A 360 5.69 3.77 2.82
C ILE A 360 6.59 2.83 3.63
N TYR A 361 6.25 1.54 3.64
CA TYR A 361 7.08 0.45 4.12
C TYR A 361 7.34 -0.50 2.96
N ALA A 362 8.44 -1.24 3.03
CA ALA A 362 8.83 -2.20 2.00
C ALA A 362 7.77 -3.28 1.71
N PHE A 363 6.70 -3.39 2.52
CA PHE A 363 5.55 -4.30 2.38
C PHE A 363 4.18 -3.55 2.32
N PHE A 364 4.15 -2.22 2.50
CA PHE A 364 2.90 -1.45 2.60
C PHE A 364 2.63 -0.61 1.36
N ILE A 365 1.62 -1.01 0.58
CA ILE A 365 0.99 -0.15 -0.42
C ILE A 365 -0.04 0.74 0.28
N ASN A 366 -0.10 2.02 -0.07
CA ASN A 366 -1.12 2.94 0.42
C ASN A 366 -2.32 2.97 -0.54
N GLU A 367 -3.47 2.40 -0.15
CA GLU A 367 -4.65 2.34 -1.05
C GLU A 367 -5.38 3.66 -1.14
N ASP A 368 -5.41 4.38 -0.04
CA ASP A 368 -6.10 5.65 0.09
C ASP A 368 -5.19 6.82 -0.34
N LEU A 369 -4.18 6.58 -1.17
CA LEU A 369 -3.18 7.58 -1.60
C LEU A 369 -3.86 8.86 -2.11
N LEU A 370 -4.83 8.74 -3.02
CA LEU A 370 -5.55 9.90 -3.57
C LEU A 370 -6.42 10.60 -2.52
N LEU A 371 -7.11 9.82 -1.69
CA LEU A 371 -7.96 10.37 -0.63
C LEU A 371 -7.12 11.16 0.40
N ASN A 372 -5.98 10.61 0.81
CA ASN A 372 -5.06 11.26 1.76
C ASN A 372 -4.49 12.55 1.17
N LEU A 373 -4.18 12.56 -0.13
CA LEU A 373 -3.75 13.75 -0.85
C LEU A 373 -4.86 14.82 -0.90
N TYR A 374 -6.11 14.43 -1.20
CA TYR A 374 -7.24 15.37 -1.22
C TYR A 374 -7.55 15.97 0.15
N ILE A 375 -7.45 15.18 1.22
CA ILE A 375 -7.56 15.68 2.59
C ILE A 375 -6.49 16.75 2.84
N ALA A 376 -5.22 16.46 2.49
CA ALA A 376 -4.13 17.42 2.66
C ALA A 376 -4.32 18.70 1.82
N MET A 377 -4.81 18.58 0.58
CA MET A 377 -5.18 19.73 -0.27
C MET A 377 -6.26 20.58 0.38
N GLY A 378 -7.31 19.96 0.92
CA GLY A 378 -8.38 20.66 1.62
C GLY A 378 -7.83 21.47 2.81
N VAL A 379 -6.99 20.84 3.63
CA VAL A 379 -6.39 21.49 4.81
C VAL A 379 -5.52 22.69 4.40
N ILE A 380 -4.67 22.57 3.37
CA ILE A 380 -3.81 23.71 2.98
C ILE A 380 -4.60 24.88 2.41
N ILE A 381 -5.66 24.60 1.64
CA ILE A 381 -6.54 25.65 1.10
C ILE A 381 -7.19 26.42 2.25
N VAL A 382 -7.68 25.71 3.29
CA VAL A 382 -8.25 26.34 4.48
C VAL A 382 -7.23 27.19 5.23
N ILE A 383 -6.01 26.67 5.44
CA ILE A 383 -4.92 27.42 6.10
C ILE A 383 -4.61 28.71 5.32
N VAL A 384 -4.37 28.60 4.01
CA VAL A 384 -4.04 29.74 3.16
C VAL A 384 -5.16 30.78 3.20
N MET A 385 -6.41 30.36 2.98
CA MET A 385 -7.56 31.29 3.00
C MET A 385 -7.69 31.99 4.34
N THR A 386 -7.46 31.29 5.45
CA THR A 386 -7.48 31.87 6.79
C THR A 386 -6.39 32.93 6.96
N VAL A 387 -5.15 32.63 6.53
CA VAL A 387 -4.03 33.58 6.59
C VAL A 387 -4.28 34.80 5.72
N LEU A 388 -4.82 34.61 4.51
CA LEU A 388 -5.19 35.70 3.61
C LEU A 388 -6.24 36.63 4.25
N LEU A 389 -7.27 36.07 4.86
CA LEU A 389 -8.31 36.83 5.55
C LEU A 389 -7.74 37.62 6.73
N ILE A 390 -6.93 36.98 7.58
CA ILE A 390 -6.31 37.62 8.75
C ILE A 390 -5.34 38.73 8.30
N GLY A 391 -4.47 38.43 7.34
CA GLY A 391 -3.48 39.38 6.81
C GLY A 391 -4.14 40.58 6.14
N PHE A 392 -5.13 40.35 5.28
CA PHE A 392 -5.88 41.42 4.64
C PHE A 392 -6.65 42.27 5.64
N ASN A 393 -7.32 41.64 6.62
CA ASN A 393 -8.04 42.38 7.67
C ASN A 393 -7.10 43.25 8.51
N LYS A 394 -5.87 42.80 8.78
CA LYS A 394 -4.87 43.60 9.49
C LYS A 394 -4.45 44.84 8.68
N VAL A 395 -4.20 44.68 7.38
CA VAL A 395 -3.86 45.82 6.50
C VAL A 395 -5.05 46.76 6.35
N ASN A 396 -6.26 46.24 6.14
CA ASN A 396 -7.49 47.01 5.93
C ASN A 396 -7.94 47.86 7.15
N ARG A 397 -7.36 47.63 8.34
CA ARG A 397 -7.56 48.49 9.52
C ARG A 397 -6.74 49.78 9.47
N LEU A 398 -5.70 49.85 8.64
CA LEU A 398 -4.88 51.04 8.47
C LEU A 398 -5.57 52.01 7.51
N SER A 399 -5.42 53.32 7.75
CA SER A 399 -5.80 54.35 6.79
C SER A 399 -4.85 54.36 5.59
N PRO A 400 -5.28 54.84 4.40
CA PRO A 400 -4.39 54.95 3.24
C PRO A 400 -3.12 55.77 3.52
N LYS A 401 -3.22 56.81 4.36
CA LYS A 401 -2.06 57.62 4.81
C LYS A 401 -1.06 56.77 5.60
N GLU A 402 -1.53 55.94 6.52
CA GLU A 402 -0.67 55.04 7.32
C GLU A 402 -0.07 53.90 6.48
N MET A 403 -0.81 53.42 5.47
CA MET A 403 -0.32 52.38 4.58
C MET A 403 0.85 52.84 3.73
N VAL A 404 0.82 54.07 3.19
CA VAL A 404 1.87 54.60 2.29
C VAL A 404 3.07 55.17 3.07
N GLY A 405 3.06 55.06 4.40
CA GLY A 405 4.18 55.47 5.25
C GLY A 405 4.15 56.95 5.61
N GLY A 406 2.94 57.44 5.99
CA GLY A 406 2.64 58.76 6.54
C GLY A 406 3.78 59.75 6.52
N PHE A 407 3.68 60.77 5.65
CA PHE A 407 4.59 61.91 5.64
C PHE A 407 4.87 62.35 7.08
N LYS A 408 6.11 62.16 7.54
CA LYS A 408 6.61 62.89 8.70
C LYS A 408 6.64 64.35 8.24
N GLU A 409 5.69 65.13 8.73
CA GLU A 409 5.76 66.60 8.65
C GLU A 409 6.99 67.11 9.38
#